data_AF-A0A2M7GCN7-F1
#
_entry.id   AF-A0A2M7GCN7-F1
#
_cell.length_a   1.000
_cell.length_b   1.000
_cell.length_c   1.000
_cell.angle_alpha   90.00
_cell.angle_beta   90.00
_cell.angle_gamma   90.00
#
_symmetry.space_group_name_H-M   'P 1'
#
loop_
_entity.id
_entity.type
_entity.pdbx_description
1 polymer ?
#
loop_
_entity_poly.entity_id
_entity_poly.type
_entity_poly.pdbx_seq_one_letter_code
_entity_poly.pdbx_strand_id
1 'polypeptide(L)'
;MLGVLLVVSVLFGSGEPDLQVWGMPVSTENVISGIQMTLRAVVILLAADGLAASMDITEVAGLFERAGLQGLGFSLGVAANMLPNLRQSSMNAWHSLRMRGGMRAQWWRGLQLLLLTVLTNALRRSEDIVLAAEARAFRPDRSRAVPIRIGRMDWWLVGAGFVSLLGVSLFIRAFVR
;
A
#
# COMPACT_ATOMS: atom_id res chain seq x y z
N MET A 1 4.76 -12.66 12.04
CA MET A 1 5.33 -11.35 12.44
C MET A 1 4.84 -10.88 13.81
N LEU A 2 3.54 -10.84 14.09
CA LEU A 2 3.01 -10.36 15.39
C LEU A 2 3.56 -11.12 16.60
N GLY A 3 3.63 -12.45 16.54
CA GLY A 3 4.24 -13.26 17.61
C GLY A 3 5.74 -12.99 17.82
N VAL A 4 6.46 -12.54 16.79
CA VAL A 4 7.89 -12.21 16.89
C VAL A 4 8.08 -10.91 17.69
N LEU A 5 7.21 -9.91 17.50
CA LEU A 5 7.25 -8.66 18.28
C LEU A 5 7.01 -8.91 19.77
N LEU A 6 6.08 -9.81 20.09
CA LEU A 6 5.76 -10.19 21.46
C LEU A 6 6.95 -10.91 22.12
N VAL A 7 7.53 -11.90 21.43
CA VAL A 7 8.70 -12.66 21.89
C VAL A 7 9.92 -11.76 22.08
N VAL A 8 10.20 -10.85 21.13
CA VAL A 8 11.33 -9.91 21.23
C VAL A 8 11.14 -8.97 22.42
N SER A 9 9.94 -8.43 22.63
CA SER A 9 9.70 -7.49 23.74
C SER A 9 9.78 -8.17 25.11
N VAL A 10 9.35 -9.43 25.21
CA VAL A 10 9.42 -10.23 26.45
C VAL A 10 10.86 -10.58 26.80
N LEU A 11 11.68 -10.94 25.81
CA LEU A 11 13.06 -11.42 26.01
C LEU A 11 14.12 -10.30 26.09
N PHE A 12 13.90 -9.17 25.40
CA PHE A 12 14.88 -8.07 25.30
C PHE A 12 14.40 -6.75 25.91
N GLY A 13 13.27 -6.75 26.63
CA GLY A 13 12.78 -5.57 27.34
C GLY A 13 13.66 -5.24 28.55
N SER A 14 13.83 -3.95 28.84
CA SER A 14 14.71 -3.42 29.89
C SER A 14 14.11 -3.47 31.30
N GLY A 15 12.96 -4.11 31.50
CA GLY A 15 12.28 -4.19 32.80
C GLY A 15 13.06 -5.03 33.81
N GLU A 16 13.01 -4.63 35.08
CA GLU A 16 13.66 -5.37 36.17
C GLU A 16 13.05 -6.78 36.28
N PRO A 17 13.86 -7.85 36.38
CA PRO A 17 13.37 -9.20 36.32
C PRO A 17 12.75 -9.65 37.64
N ASP A 18 11.43 -9.88 37.62
CA ASP A 18 10.62 -10.15 38.82
C ASP A 18 10.16 -11.63 38.91
N LEU A 19 10.13 -12.36 37.79
CA LEU A 19 9.83 -13.81 37.75
C LEU A 19 10.89 -14.60 36.98
N GLN A 20 11.27 -15.77 37.50
CA GLN A 20 12.02 -16.78 36.73
C GLN A 20 11.06 -17.83 36.19
N VAL A 21 10.90 -17.86 34.87
CA VAL A 21 10.18 -18.93 34.18
C VAL A 21 11.19 -19.69 33.33
N TRP A 22 11.33 -21.00 33.59
CA TRP A 22 12.18 -21.89 32.79
C TRP A 22 13.66 -21.44 32.69
N GLY A 23 14.19 -20.85 33.76
CA GLY A 23 15.59 -20.38 33.81
C GLY A 23 15.86 -19.06 33.08
N MET A 24 14.83 -18.43 32.49
CA MET A 24 14.94 -17.11 31.90
C MET A 24 14.31 -16.05 32.82
N PRO A 25 14.99 -14.91 33.05
CA PRO A 25 14.43 -13.80 33.82
C PRO A 25 13.35 -13.10 32.99
N VAL A 26 12.08 -13.31 33.36
CA VAL A 26 10.92 -12.69 32.71
C VAL A 26 10.38 -11.59 33.63
N SER A 27 10.38 -10.35 33.13
CA SER A 27 9.75 -9.24 33.83
C SER A 27 8.28 -9.10 33.43
N THR A 28 7.40 -8.90 34.41
CA THR A 28 5.98 -8.58 34.18
C THR A 28 5.83 -7.31 33.34
N GLU A 29 6.75 -6.35 33.49
CA GLU A 29 6.80 -5.11 32.72
C GLU A 29 7.09 -5.37 31.23
N ASN A 30 7.97 -6.32 30.92
CA ASN A 30 8.30 -6.73 29.55
C ASN A 30 7.12 -7.44 28.86
N VAL A 31 6.33 -8.21 29.62
CA VAL A 31 5.11 -8.87 29.10
C VAL A 31 4.05 -7.84 28.77
N ILE A 32 3.78 -6.89 29.66
CA ILE A 32 2.81 -5.80 29.42
C ILE A 32 3.25 -4.97 28.20
N SER A 33 4.52 -4.62 28.12
CA SER A 33 5.09 -3.87 26.99
C SER A 33 4.98 -4.65 25.68
N GLY A 34 5.24 -5.96 25.68
CA GLY A 34 5.09 -6.83 24.52
C GLY A 34 3.64 -6.97 24.03
N ILE A 35 2.68 -7.06 24.96
CA ILE A 35 1.25 -7.05 24.64
C ILE A 35 0.86 -5.70 24.03
N GLN A 36 1.28 -4.58 24.62
CA GLN A 36 1.00 -3.24 24.08
C GLN A 36 1.58 -3.04 22.68
N MET A 37 2.81 -3.48 22.44
CA MET A 37 3.49 -3.36 21.15
C MET A 37 2.78 -4.21 20.07
N THR A 38 2.35 -5.42 20.44
CA THR A 38 1.59 -6.30 19.54
C THR A 38 0.22 -5.71 19.21
N LEU A 39 -0.50 -5.21 20.23
CA LEU A 39 -1.79 -4.57 20.04
C LEU A 39 -1.68 -3.34 19.13
N ARG A 40 -0.66 -2.50 19.35
CA ARG A 40 -0.37 -1.34 18.48
C ARG A 40 -0.16 -1.78 17.03
N ALA A 41 0.64 -2.82 16.80
CA ALA A 41 0.87 -3.33 15.44
C ALA A 41 -0.43 -3.84 14.80
N VAL A 42 -1.27 -4.56 15.55
CA VAL A 42 -2.58 -5.03 15.07
C VAL A 42 -3.48 -3.86 14.68
N VAL A 43 -3.59 -2.83 15.53
CA VAL A 43 -4.39 -1.64 15.24
C VAL A 43 -3.91 -0.92 13.98
N ILE A 44 -2.59 -0.74 13.82
CA ILE A 44 -2.02 -0.11 12.63
C ILE A 44 -2.31 -0.94 11.37
N LEU A 45 -2.14 -2.26 11.44
CA LEU A 45 -2.41 -3.15 10.31
C LEU A 45 -3.89 -3.14 9.92
N LEU A 46 -4.80 -3.23 10.90
CA LEU A 46 -6.24 -3.15 10.65
C LEU A 46 -6.65 -1.80 10.05
N ALA A 47 -6.07 -0.70 10.53
CA ALA A 47 -6.33 0.62 9.99
C ALA A 47 -5.81 0.74 8.54
N ALA A 48 -4.62 0.23 8.25
CA ALA A 48 -4.03 0.25 6.91
C ALA A 48 -4.82 -0.63 5.93
N ASP A 49 -5.21 -1.84 6.35
CA ASP A 49 -6.00 -2.77 5.53
C ASP A 49 -7.41 -2.22 5.28
N GLY A 50 -8.07 -1.69 6.32
CA GLY A 50 -9.37 -1.04 6.18
C GLY A 50 -9.34 0.15 5.23
N LEU A 51 -8.28 0.96 5.29
CA LEU A 51 -8.07 2.07 4.35
C LEU A 51 -7.85 1.56 2.93
N ALA A 52 -6.98 0.57 2.75
CA ALA A 52 -6.67 0.00 1.43
C ALA A 52 -7.88 -0.68 0.79
N ALA A 53 -8.74 -1.32 1.58
CA ALA A 53 -9.97 -1.96 1.11
C ALA A 53 -11.08 -0.95 0.77
N SER A 54 -11.08 0.22 1.40
CA SER A 54 -12.13 1.24 1.24
C SER A 54 -11.81 2.28 0.16
N MET A 55 -10.53 2.44 -0.21
CA MET A 55 -10.12 3.40 -1.22
C MET A 55 -10.11 2.80 -2.63
N ASP A 56 -10.85 3.43 -3.54
CA ASP A 56 -10.69 3.18 -4.96
C ASP A 56 -9.49 3.99 -5.50
N ILE A 57 -8.66 3.34 -6.33
CA ILE A 57 -7.53 3.96 -7.03
C ILE A 57 -7.99 5.20 -7.82
N THR A 58 -9.19 5.16 -8.39
CA THR A 58 -9.75 6.28 -9.17
C THR A 58 -10.10 7.50 -8.31
N GLU A 59 -10.53 7.31 -7.06
CA GLU A 59 -10.79 8.40 -6.12
C GLU A 59 -9.51 9.06 -5.64
N VAL A 60 -8.47 8.27 -5.38
CA VAL A 60 -7.11 8.75 -5.05
C VAL A 60 -6.54 9.58 -6.21
N ALA A 61 -6.75 9.13 -7.44
CA ALA A 61 -6.40 9.87 -8.65
C ALA A 61 -7.10 11.23 -8.71
N GLY A 62 -8.41 11.26 -8.44
CA GLY A 62 -9.20 12.49 -8.42
C GLY A 62 -8.75 13.45 -7.32
N LEU A 63 -8.34 12.94 -6.15
CA LEU A 63 -7.80 13.77 -5.07
C LEU A 63 -6.50 14.47 -5.48
N PHE A 64 -5.57 13.74 -6.10
CA PHE A 64 -4.32 14.32 -6.58
C PHE A 64 -4.53 15.37 -7.66
N GLU A 65 -5.49 15.16 -8.54
CA GLU A 65 -5.85 16.13 -9.58
C GLU A 65 -6.40 17.43 -8.97
N ARG A 66 -7.19 17.34 -7.88
CA ARG A 66 -7.66 18.51 -7.11
C ARG A 66 -6.54 19.18 -6.30
N ALA A 67 -5.52 18.44 -5.89
CA ALA A 67 -4.34 18.97 -5.21
C ALA A 67 -3.37 19.72 -6.15
N GLY A 68 -3.70 19.84 -7.44
CA GLY A 68 -2.90 20.57 -8.44
C GLY A 68 -1.96 19.69 -9.26
N LEU A 69 -1.97 18.38 -9.05
CA LEU A 69 -1.17 17.43 -9.83
C LEU A 69 -1.96 16.98 -11.08
N GLN A 70 -2.09 17.91 -12.02
CA GLN A 70 -2.83 17.70 -13.26
C GLN A 70 -2.26 16.52 -14.06
N GLY A 71 -3.15 15.71 -14.65
CA GLY A 71 -2.77 14.53 -15.43
C GLY A 71 -2.46 13.26 -14.63
N LEU A 72 -2.30 13.33 -13.30
CA LEU A 72 -2.14 12.12 -12.48
C LEU A 72 -3.39 11.23 -12.47
N GLY A 73 -4.57 11.83 -12.51
CA GLY A 73 -5.83 11.09 -12.64
C GLY A 73 -5.85 10.19 -13.88
N PHE A 74 -5.42 10.77 -15.01
CA PHE A 74 -5.30 10.07 -16.28
C PHE A 74 -4.22 8.99 -16.24
N SER A 75 -3.00 9.30 -15.77
CA SER A 75 -1.91 8.31 -15.76
C SER A 75 -2.20 7.14 -14.82
N LEU A 76 -2.80 7.39 -13.65
CA LEU A 76 -3.20 6.36 -12.70
C LEU A 76 -4.36 5.52 -13.25
N GLY A 77 -5.35 6.15 -13.89
CA GLY A 77 -6.45 5.46 -14.55
C GLY A 77 -5.97 4.55 -15.70
N VAL A 78 -5.05 5.06 -16.53
CA VAL A 78 -4.39 4.26 -17.58
C VAL A 78 -3.60 3.11 -16.97
N ALA A 79 -2.81 3.36 -15.92
CA ALA A 79 -2.03 2.33 -15.24
C ALA A 79 -2.92 1.21 -14.67
N ALA A 80 -4.01 1.58 -13.98
CA ALA A 80 -4.98 0.63 -13.43
C ALA A 80 -5.66 -0.19 -14.54
N ASN A 81 -6.03 0.44 -15.66
CA ASN A 81 -6.65 -0.25 -16.78
C ASN A 81 -5.67 -1.16 -17.55
N MET A 82 -4.39 -0.77 -17.63
CA MET A 82 -3.36 -1.54 -18.33
C MET A 82 -2.81 -2.70 -17.50
N LEU A 83 -2.83 -2.60 -16.17
CA LEU A 83 -2.30 -3.62 -15.28
C LEU A 83 -2.79 -5.05 -15.56
N PRO A 84 -4.10 -5.34 -15.72
CA PRO A 84 -4.56 -6.69 -16.03
C PRO A 84 -4.06 -7.19 -17.39
N ASN A 85 -4.06 -6.33 -18.41
CA ASN A 85 -3.58 -6.68 -19.75
C ASN A 85 -2.07 -6.94 -19.76
N LEU A 86 -1.31 -6.14 -19.00
CA LEU A 86 0.13 -6.28 -18.86
C LEU A 86 0.48 -7.55 -18.08
N ARG A 87 -0.28 -7.88 -17.02
CA ARG A 87 -0.16 -9.14 -16.28
C ARG A 87 -0.38 -10.33 -17.20
N GLN A 88 -1.44 -10.34 -18.01
CA GLN A 88 -1.71 -11.43 -18.94
C GLN A 88 -0.61 -11.58 -19.99
N SER A 89 -0.17 -10.47 -20.59
CA SER A 89 0.92 -10.46 -21.57
C SER A 89 2.24 -10.97 -20.96
N SER A 90 2.53 -10.60 -19.72
CA SER A 90 3.71 -11.06 -18.97
C SER A 90 3.65 -12.56 -18.68
N MET A 91 2.48 -13.07 -18.28
CA MET A 91 2.27 -14.51 -18.06
C MET A 91 2.45 -15.29 -19.36
N ASN A 92 1.89 -14.79 -20.48
CA ASN A 92 2.05 -15.43 -21.78
C ASN A 92 3.53 -15.45 -22.22
N ALA A 93 4.26 -14.34 -22.04
CA ALA A 93 5.69 -14.26 -22.32
C ALA A 93 6.50 -15.24 -21.46
N TRP A 94 6.18 -15.34 -20.17
CA TRP A 94 6.78 -16.30 -19.25
C TRP A 94 6.55 -17.74 -19.68
N HIS A 95 5.30 -18.11 -20.01
CA HIS A 95 4.97 -19.45 -20.49
C HIS A 95 5.71 -19.79 -21.79
N SER A 96 5.80 -18.85 -22.73
CA SER A 96 6.57 -19.02 -23.98
C SER A 96 8.06 -19.26 -23.72
N LEU A 97 8.69 -18.46 -22.85
CA LEU A 97 10.10 -18.63 -22.47
C LEU A 97 10.36 -19.98 -21.77
N ARG A 98 9.41 -20.41 -20.93
CA ARG A 98 9.48 -21.72 -20.25
C ARG A 98 9.38 -22.87 -21.23
N MET A 99 8.44 -22.80 -22.20
CA MET A 99 8.27 -23.83 -23.23
C MET A 99 9.49 -23.93 -24.15
N ARG A 100 10.19 -22.81 -24.40
CA ARG A 100 11.42 -22.76 -25.21
C ARG A 100 12.68 -23.20 -24.46
N GLY A 101 12.57 -23.66 -23.20
CA GLY A 101 13.70 -24.12 -22.41
C GLY A 101 14.67 -23.02 -21.93
N GLY A 102 14.35 -21.74 -22.17
CA GLY A 102 15.26 -20.61 -21.91
C GLY A 102 15.67 -20.46 -20.44
N MET A 103 14.87 -20.98 -19.52
CA MET A 103 15.15 -20.95 -18.08
C MET A 103 16.08 -22.06 -17.58
N ARG A 104 16.34 -23.10 -18.37
CA ARG A 104 17.17 -24.24 -17.92
C ARG A 104 18.66 -24.02 -18.13
N ALA A 105 19.05 -23.18 -19.09
CA ALA A 105 20.45 -22.96 -19.44
C ALA A 105 20.94 -21.51 -19.22
N GLN A 106 20.10 -20.49 -19.45
CA GLN A 106 20.52 -19.08 -19.39
C GLN A 106 19.46 -18.21 -18.71
N TRP A 107 19.28 -18.40 -17.39
CA TRP A 107 18.25 -17.72 -16.61
C TRP A 107 18.31 -16.19 -16.73
N TRP A 108 19.50 -15.60 -16.72
CA TRP A 108 19.71 -14.17 -16.94
C TRP A 108 19.22 -13.69 -18.30
N ARG A 109 19.53 -14.44 -19.37
CA ARG A 109 19.11 -14.10 -20.73
C ARG A 109 17.60 -14.29 -20.89
N GLY A 110 17.03 -15.33 -20.29
CA GLY A 110 15.58 -15.52 -20.22
C GLY A 110 14.87 -14.37 -19.52
N LEU A 111 15.41 -13.88 -18.39
CA LEU A 111 14.87 -12.74 -17.66
C LEU A 111 14.99 -11.44 -18.47
N GLN A 112 16.13 -11.21 -19.13
CA GLN A 112 16.32 -10.06 -20.01
C GLN A 112 15.31 -10.05 -21.16
N LEU A 113 15.08 -11.21 -21.79
CA LEU A 113 14.09 -11.36 -22.87
C LEU A 113 12.66 -11.15 -22.37
N LEU A 114 12.33 -11.66 -21.18
CA LEU A 114 11.04 -11.41 -20.53
C LEU A 114 10.84 -9.90 -20.33
N LEU A 115 11.80 -9.24 -19.70
CA LEU A 115 11.74 -7.81 -19.40
C LEU A 115 11.61 -6.98 -20.67
N LEU A 116 12.43 -7.28 -21.69
CA LEU A 116 12.38 -6.60 -22.98
C LEU A 116 11.01 -6.78 -23.66
N THR A 117 10.44 -7.99 -23.58
CA THR A 117 9.11 -8.29 -24.14
C THR A 117 8.02 -7.50 -23.43
N VAL A 118 8.03 -7.51 -22.09
CA VAL A 118 7.04 -6.79 -21.27
C VAL A 118 7.15 -5.28 -21.50
N LEU A 119 8.37 -4.74 -21.51
CA LEU A 119 8.61 -3.31 -21.73
C LEU A 119 8.20 -2.87 -23.14
N THR A 120 8.54 -3.66 -24.17
CA THR A 120 8.16 -3.35 -25.55
C THR A 120 6.63 -3.36 -25.72
N ASN A 121 5.95 -4.33 -25.10
CA ASN A 121 4.48 -4.39 -25.12
C ASN A 121 3.85 -3.22 -24.36
N ALA A 122 4.42 -2.83 -23.21
CA ALA A 122 3.94 -1.68 -22.45
C ALA A 122 4.09 -0.36 -23.23
N LEU A 123 5.25 -0.14 -23.87
CA LEU A 123 5.53 1.07 -24.64
C LEU A 123 4.59 1.20 -25.84
N ARG A 124 4.46 0.14 -26.65
CA ARG A 124 3.52 0.13 -27.79
C ARG A 124 2.10 0.41 -27.33
N ARG A 125 1.68 -0.20 -26.22
CA ARG A 125 0.34 0.01 -25.68
C ARG A 125 0.13 1.42 -25.16
N SER A 126 1.17 2.03 -24.57
CA SER A 126 1.13 3.44 -24.15
C SER A 126 0.99 4.38 -25.34
N GLU A 127 1.74 4.14 -26.42
CA GLU A 127 1.63 4.90 -27.67
C GLU A 127 0.21 4.84 -28.25
N ASP A 128 -0.38 3.63 -28.34
CA ASP A 128 -1.77 3.45 -28.80
C ASP A 128 -2.77 4.26 -27.95
N ILE A 129 -2.58 4.29 -26.63
CA ILE A 129 -3.47 5.01 -25.71
C ILE A 129 -3.33 6.51 -25.87
N VAL A 130 -2.10 7.01 -25.99
CA VAL A 130 -1.83 8.44 -26.18
C VAL A 130 -2.43 8.89 -27.52
N LEU A 131 -2.18 8.16 -28.61
CA LEU A 131 -2.75 8.46 -29.93
C LEU A 131 -4.29 8.44 -29.90
N ALA A 132 -4.88 7.45 -29.23
CA ALA A 132 -6.34 7.38 -29.08
C ALA A 132 -6.90 8.53 -28.22
N ALA A 133 -6.17 8.98 -27.20
CA ALA A 133 -6.56 10.11 -26.37
C ALA A 133 -6.48 11.43 -27.14
N GLU A 134 -5.40 11.65 -27.90
CA GLU A 134 -5.23 12.81 -28.77
C GLU A 134 -6.30 12.87 -29.85
N ALA A 135 -6.65 11.74 -30.47
CA ALA A 135 -7.75 11.64 -31.44
C ALA A 135 -9.12 12.02 -30.83
N ARG A 136 -9.28 11.89 -29.51
CA ARG A 136 -10.47 12.32 -28.76
C ARG A 136 -10.37 13.75 -28.23
N ALA A 137 -9.39 14.53 -28.72
CA ALA A 137 -9.10 15.89 -28.27
C ALA A 137 -8.80 16.00 -26.77
N PHE A 138 -8.23 14.95 -26.16
CA PHE A 138 -7.81 14.99 -24.77
C PHE A 138 -6.67 16.00 -24.57
N ARG A 139 -6.76 16.84 -23.53
CA ARG A 139 -5.70 17.75 -23.11
C ARG A 139 -5.45 17.58 -21.60
N PRO A 140 -4.22 17.24 -21.17
CA PRO A 140 -3.90 17.02 -19.76
C PRO A 140 -4.24 18.24 -18.89
N ASP A 141 -3.94 19.44 -19.40
CA ASP A 141 -4.15 20.72 -18.69
C ASP A 141 -5.62 21.10 -18.54
N ARG A 142 -6.52 20.41 -19.26
CA ARG A 142 -7.98 20.62 -19.21
C ARG A 142 -8.74 19.36 -18.79
N SER A 143 -8.02 18.38 -18.23
CA SER A 143 -8.63 17.18 -17.68
C SER A 143 -9.60 17.56 -16.57
N ARG A 144 -10.80 16.96 -16.61
CA ARG A 144 -11.80 17.17 -15.56
C ARG A 144 -11.58 16.10 -14.51
N ALA A 145 -11.25 16.54 -13.30
CA ALA A 145 -11.18 15.66 -12.14
C ALA A 145 -12.49 14.89 -11.98
N VAL A 146 -12.38 13.58 -11.70
CA VAL A 146 -13.52 12.73 -11.37
C VAL A 146 -14.26 13.35 -10.19
N PRO A 147 -15.59 13.53 -10.25
CA PRO A 147 -16.34 14.15 -9.18
C PRO A 147 -16.34 13.26 -7.93
N ILE A 148 -15.56 13.65 -6.92
CA ILE A 148 -15.56 13.01 -5.61
C ILE A 148 -16.87 13.36 -4.90
N ARG A 149 -17.68 12.35 -4.56
CA ARG A 149 -18.93 12.54 -3.84
C ARG A 149 -18.63 12.71 -2.35
N ILE A 150 -18.82 13.92 -1.83
CA ILE A 150 -18.71 14.18 -0.40
C ILE A 150 -20.04 13.80 0.25
N GLY A 151 -20.01 12.80 1.13
CA GLY A 151 -21.16 12.30 1.85
C GLY A 151 -21.40 13.04 3.17
N ARG A 152 -22.64 13.02 3.67
CA ARG A 152 -22.95 13.56 5.01
C ARG A 152 -22.26 12.78 6.14
N MET A 153 -21.87 11.53 5.86
CA MET A 153 -21.17 10.64 6.80
C MET A 153 -19.68 11.00 6.95
N ASP A 154 -19.09 11.65 5.94
CA ASP A 154 -17.69 12.10 5.97
C ASP A 154 -17.48 13.10 7.11
N TRP A 155 -18.48 13.96 7.37
CA TRP A 155 -18.45 14.92 8.48
C TRP A 155 -18.47 14.24 9.86
N TRP A 156 -19.21 13.14 10.00
CA TRP A 156 -19.21 12.36 11.24
C TRP A 156 -17.86 11.67 11.48
N LEU A 157 -17.25 11.14 10.42
CA LEU A 157 -15.92 10.54 10.48
C LEU A 157 -14.84 11.58 10.83
N VAL A 158 -14.88 12.77 10.21
CA VAL A 158 -13.97 13.87 10.54
C VAL A 158 -14.15 14.31 12.01
N GLY A 159 -15.40 14.45 12.47
CA GLY A 159 -15.71 14.79 13.85
C GLY A 159 -15.19 13.73 14.84
N ALA A 160 -15.48 12.46 14.59
CA ALA A 160 -15.00 11.36 15.42
C ALA A 160 -13.45 11.27 15.43
N GLY A 161 -12.81 11.50 14.28
CA GLY A 161 -11.35 11.56 14.18
C GLY A 161 -10.75 12.70 15.01
N PHE A 162 -11.35 13.89 14.95
CA PHE A 162 -10.89 15.03 15.74
C PHE A 162 -11.05 14.82 17.25
N VAL A 163 -12.18 14.24 17.68
CA VAL A 163 -12.43 13.88 19.09
C VAL A 163 -11.44 12.81 19.57
N SER A 164 -11.15 11.80 18.75
CA SER A 164 -10.14 10.79 19.05
C SER A 164 -8.75 11.40 19.22
N LEU A 165 -8.32 12.27 18.30
CA LEU A 165 -7.05 12.99 18.37
C LEU A 165 -6.94 13.88 19.62
N LEU A 166 -8.01 14.61 19.96
CA LEU A 166 -8.08 15.40 21.18
C LEU A 166 -7.98 14.52 22.43
N GLY A 167 -8.72 13.40 22.48
CA GLY A 167 -8.68 12.45 23.58
C GLY A 167 -7.28 11.87 23.80
N VAL A 168 -6.60 11.47 22.73
CA VAL A 168 -5.21 10.99 22.78
C VAL A 168 -4.25 12.10 23.25
N SER A 169 -4.41 13.33 22.74
CA SER A 169 -3.54 14.45 23.14
C SER A 169 -3.68 14.83 24.62
N LEU A 170 -4.91 14.75 25.16
CA LEU A 170 -5.20 15.00 26.57
C LEU A 170 -4.69 13.86 27.45
N PHE A 171 -4.83 12.61 27.00
CA PHE A 171 -4.29 11.44 27.69
C PHE A 171 -2.76 11.50 27.80
N ILE A 172 -2.07 11.84 26.71
CA ILE A 172 -0.60 12.02 26.72
C ILE A 172 -0.20 13.14 27.67
N ARG A 173 -0.91 14.28 27.66
CA ARG A 173 -0.63 15.40 28.59
C ARG A 173 -0.89 15.04 30.06
N ALA A 174 -1.83 14.16 30.35
CA ALA A 174 -2.15 13.71 31.70
C ALA A 174 -1.15 12.68 32.25
N PHE A 175 -0.51 11.89 31.38
CA PHE A 175 0.47 10.86 31.76
C PHE A 175 1.92 11.38 31.83
N VAL A 176 2.21 12.49 31.17
CA VAL A 176 3.54 13.16 31.18
C VAL A 176 3.70 14.14 32.36
N ARG A 177 2.70 14.23 33.25
CA ARG A 177 2.72 15.04 34.47
C ARG A 177 2.78 14.16 35.70
#